data_AF-A0A3C0T1Y6-F1
#
_entry.id   AF-A0A3C0T1Y6-F1
#
_cell.length_a   1.000
_cell.length_b   1.000
_cell.length_c   1.000
_cell.angle_alpha   90.00
_cell.angle_beta   90.00
_cell.angle_gamma   90.00
#
_symmetry.space_group_name_H-M   'P 1'
#
loop_
_entity.id
_entity.type
_entity.pdbx_description
1 polymer ?
#
loop_
_entity_poly.entity_id
_entity_poly.type
_entity_poly.pdbx_seq_one_letter_code
_entity_poly.pdbx_strand_id
1 'polypeptide(L)'
;MKKLLFCAVFILLTVFIFAQDMNLIESNYYKIYSEVSVGHAAETAEILDSYFEFYNNYFHFDTTDLSYKMKVKVFKDKDKFDEYLSDIIPEEKSSFVFLQYNQPDKNELVCYYSDENSYARYLAHHGFMQFLKTFVPNPPLWMQKGFAIYFEESYYSP
;
A
#
# COMPACT_ATOMS: atom_id res chain seq x y z
N MET A 1 4.58 46.51 23.54
CA MET A 1 4.06 46.06 22.24
C MET A 1 5.06 45.29 21.37
N LYS A 2 6.38 45.52 21.45
CA LYS A 2 7.38 44.77 20.65
C LYS A 2 7.59 43.29 21.06
N LYS A 3 7.26 42.90 22.30
CA LYS A 3 7.40 41.51 22.78
C LYS A 3 6.29 40.56 22.31
N LEU A 4 5.10 41.09 21.95
CA LEU A 4 3.97 40.29 21.45
C LEU A 4 4.14 39.92 19.96
N LEU A 5 4.86 40.74 19.19
CA LEU A 5 5.16 40.42 17.78
C LEU A 5 6.12 39.23 17.63
N PHE A 6 7.05 39.04 18.57
CA PHE A 6 8.03 37.95 18.49
C PHE A 6 7.42 36.56 18.72
N CYS A 7 6.40 36.44 19.58
CA CYS A 7 5.70 35.17 19.78
C CYS A 7 4.81 34.79 18.58
N ALA A 8 4.22 35.76 17.88
CA ALA A 8 3.41 35.50 16.70
C ALA A 8 4.23 34.98 15.51
N VAL A 9 5.48 35.46 15.36
CA VAL A 9 6.38 34.99 14.28
C VAL A 9 6.92 33.57 14.56
N PHE A 10 7.09 33.19 15.83
CA PHE A 10 7.56 31.84 16.17
C PHE A 10 6.48 30.76 16.02
N ILE A 11 5.20 31.12 16.22
CA ILE A 11 4.06 30.20 16.05
C ILE A 11 3.73 29.95 14.56
N LEU A 12 4.03 30.90 13.67
CA LEU A 12 3.79 30.75 12.23
C LEU A 12 4.85 29.90 11.50
N LEU A 13 6.01 29.68 12.11
CA LEU A 13 7.11 28.91 11.52
C LEU A 13 7.00 27.40 11.75
N THR A 14 6.13 26.94 12.65
CA THR A 14 5.96 25.52 12.98
C THR A 14 4.87 24.81 12.17
N VAL A 15 4.13 25.51 11.30
CA VAL A 15 2.96 24.95 10.59
C VAL A 15 3.29 24.38 9.20
N PHE A 16 4.56 24.43 8.77
CA PHE A 16 4.97 24.01 7.42
C PHE A 16 5.70 22.67 7.32
N ILE A 17 5.81 21.91 8.41
CA ILE A 17 6.45 20.59 8.38
C ILE A 17 5.34 19.59 8.64
N PHE A 18 5.03 18.74 7.67
CA PHE A 18 4.27 17.46 7.71
C PHE A 18 3.43 17.19 6.46
N ALA A 19 3.79 17.76 5.31
CA ALA A 19 3.59 17.04 4.05
C ALA A 19 4.87 16.22 3.81
N GLN A 20 4.92 14.97 4.28
CA GLN A 20 5.94 14.03 3.79
C GLN A 20 5.59 13.73 2.34
N ASP A 21 6.31 14.34 1.40
CA ASP A 21 6.19 14.00 -0.02
C ASP A 21 6.60 12.54 -0.21
N MET A 22 5.63 11.68 -0.55
CA MET A 22 5.90 10.29 -0.88
C MET A 22 6.50 10.18 -2.28
N ASN A 23 7.49 9.29 -2.44
CA ASN A 23 8.05 8.96 -3.74
C ASN A 23 7.03 8.19 -4.57
N LEU A 24 6.71 8.67 -5.78
CA LEU A 24 5.76 8.03 -6.68
C LEU A 24 6.51 7.27 -7.79
N ILE A 25 6.21 5.97 -7.91
CA ILE A 25 6.57 5.15 -9.06
C ILE A 25 5.30 4.51 -9.63
N GLU A 26 5.22 4.40 -10.96
CA GLU A 26 4.18 3.63 -11.62
C GLU A 26 4.78 2.48 -12.43
N SER A 27 4.16 1.31 -12.35
CA SER A 27 4.49 0.10 -13.13
C SER A 27 3.35 -0.23 -14.10
N ASN A 28 3.26 -1.48 -14.58
CA ASN A 28 2.17 -1.88 -15.48
C ASN A 28 0.82 -1.84 -14.77
N TYR A 29 0.74 -2.43 -13.57
CA TYR A 29 -0.53 -2.61 -12.85
C TYR A 29 -0.67 -1.71 -11.62
N TYR A 30 0.43 -1.12 -11.12
CA TYR A 30 0.43 -0.43 -9.83
C TYR A 30 0.92 1.04 -9.88
N LYS A 31 0.45 1.81 -8.91
CA LYS A 31 1.03 3.10 -8.49
C LYS A 31 1.52 2.99 -7.05
N ILE A 32 2.83 3.09 -6.85
CA ILE A 32 3.48 2.97 -5.56
C ILE A 32 3.82 4.35 -5.03
N TYR A 33 3.30 4.68 -3.85
CA TYR A 33 3.68 5.84 -3.06
C TYR A 33 4.53 5.35 -1.90
N SER A 34 5.80 5.75 -1.78
CA SER A 34 6.69 5.26 -0.72
C SER A 34 7.40 6.37 0.04
N GLU A 35 7.39 6.29 1.36
CA GLU A 35 8.20 7.14 2.24
C GLU A 35 9.65 6.65 2.42
N VAL A 36 9.96 5.43 1.95
CA VAL A 36 11.28 4.81 2.16
C VAL A 36 12.32 5.40 1.21
N SER A 37 12.15 5.19 -0.10
CA SER A 37 12.98 5.78 -1.15
C SER A 37 12.36 5.53 -2.53
N VAL A 38 12.88 6.22 -3.57
CA VAL A 38 12.54 5.94 -4.96
C VAL A 38 12.93 4.51 -5.38
N GLY A 39 14.10 4.02 -4.93
CA GLY A 39 14.57 2.68 -5.24
C GLY A 39 13.66 1.59 -4.66
N HIS A 40 13.30 1.74 -3.39
CA HIS A 40 12.34 0.85 -2.73
C HIS A 40 10.95 0.90 -3.40
N ALA A 41 10.50 2.08 -3.84
CA ALA A 41 9.25 2.20 -4.58
C ALA A 41 9.30 1.44 -5.92
N ALA A 42 10.41 1.51 -6.65
CA ALA A 42 10.61 0.79 -7.90
C ALA A 42 10.66 -0.73 -7.69
N GLU A 43 11.42 -1.19 -6.70
CA GLU A 43 11.49 -2.61 -6.31
C GLU A 43 10.11 -3.16 -5.91
N THR A 44 9.37 -2.42 -5.07
CA THR A 44 8.01 -2.81 -4.68
C THR A 44 7.08 -2.90 -5.90
N ALA A 45 7.22 -1.99 -6.87
CA ALA A 45 6.41 -2.00 -8.08
C ALA A 45 6.70 -3.24 -8.95
N GLU A 46 7.97 -3.60 -9.08
CA GLU A 46 8.43 -4.78 -9.82
C GLU A 46 7.94 -6.09 -9.18
N ILE A 47 8.07 -6.21 -7.85
CA ILE A 47 7.58 -7.35 -7.07
C ILE A 47 6.08 -7.52 -7.27
N LEU A 48 5.31 -6.44 -7.15
CA LEU A 48 3.86 -6.49 -7.25
C LEU A 48 3.35 -6.78 -8.66
N ASP A 49 3.99 -6.22 -9.71
CA ASP A 49 3.69 -6.59 -11.09
C ASP A 49 3.95 -8.09 -11.33
N SER A 50 5.06 -8.60 -10.79
CA SER A 50 5.41 -10.03 -10.91
C SER A 50 4.40 -10.93 -10.19
N TYR A 51 3.98 -10.53 -8.98
CA TYR A 51 2.93 -11.22 -8.24
C TYR A 51 1.58 -11.15 -8.96
N PHE A 52 1.24 -10.01 -9.56
CA PHE A 52 0.03 -9.87 -10.36
C PHE A 52 0.00 -10.89 -11.50
N GLU A 53 1.08 -10.98 -12.28
CA GLU A 53 1.19 -11.95 -13.37
C GLU A 53 1.13 -13.39 -12.84
N PHE A 54 1.82 -13.66 -11.73
CA PHE A 54 1.79 -14.96 -11.08
C PHE A 54 0.38 -15.36 -10.64
N TYR A 55 -0.37 -14.48 -9.97
CA TYR A 55 -1.76 -14.75 -9.61
C TYR A 55 -2.59 -14.95 -10.87
N ASN A 56 -2.42 -14.11 -11.89
CA ASN A 56 -3.23 -14.19 -13.10
C ASN A 56 -2.97 -15.47 -13.92
N ASN A 57 -1.83 -16.15 -13.72
CA ASN A 57 -1.60 -17.49 -14.27
C ASN A 57 -2.54 -18.56 -13.69
N TYR A 58 -3.17 -18.32 -12.54
CA TYR A 58 -4.17 -19.22 -11.96
C TYR A 58 -5.61 -18.77 -12.27
N PHE A 59 -5.86 -17.46 -12.28
CA PHE A 59 -7.21 -16.90 -12.35
C PHE A 59 -7.63 -16.46 -13.76
N HIS A 60 -6.67 -16.13 -14.62
CA HIS A 60 -6.90 -15.77 -16.02
C HIS A 60 -7.92 -14.64 -16.22
N PHE A 61 -7.91 -13.62 -15.37
CA PHE A 61 -8.72 -12.42 -15.58
C PHE A 61 -8.21 -11.64 -16.79
N ASP A 62 -9.13 -10.98 -17.49
CA ASP A 62 -8.79 -10.06 -18.58
C ASP A 62 -8.19 -8.79 -17.98
N THR A 63 -6.90 -8.56 -18.25
CA THR A 63 -6.19 -7.39 -17.71
C THR A 63 -6.68 -6.08 -18.31
N THR A 64 -7.40 -6.12 -19.44
CA THR A 64 -8.01 -4.94 -20.05
C THR A 64 -9.21 -4.41 -19.27
N ASP A 65 -9.81 -5.20 -18.38
CA ASP A 65 -10.86 -4.77 -17.46
C ASP A 65 -10.32 -3.82 -16.36
N LEU A 66 -9.00 -3.78 -16.17
CA LEU A 66 -8.35 -2.92 -15.19
C LEU A 66 -8.30 -1.46 -15.68
N SER A 67 -9.36 -0.72 -15.42
CA SER A 67 -9.49 0.70 -15.83
C SER A 67 -8.60 1.69 -15.06
N TYR A 68 -7.90 1.25 -14.02
CA TYR A 68 -7.00 2.07 -13.21
C TYR A 68 -5.86 1.22 -12.64
N LYS A 69 -4.68 1.82 -12.48
CA LYS A 69 -3.58 1.19 -11.75
C LYS A 69 -3.89 1.14 -10.26
N MET A 70 -3.67 -0.02 -9.65
CA MET A 70 -3.92 -0.27 -8.24
C MET A 70 -2.95 0.51 -7.37
N LYS A 71 -3.45 1.18 -6.32
CA LYS A 71 -2.62 2.03 -5.46
C LYS A 71 -2.03 1.24 -4.32
N VAL A 72 -0.76 1.53 -4.02
CA VAL A 72 -0.07 1.00 -2.86
C VAL A 72 0.64 2.15 -2.15
N LYS A 73 0.45 2.25 -0.84
CA LYS A 73 1.06 3.25 0.00
C LYS A 73 1.99 2.56 0.99
N VAL A 74 3.29 2.81 0.89
CA VAL A 74 4.30 2.22 1.77
C VAL A 74 4.88 3.27 2.71
N PHE A 75 4.53 3.16 3.98
CA PHE A 75 5.10 3.97 5.06
C PHE A 75 6.49 3.47 5.45
N LYS A 76 7.32 4.37 5.99
CA LYS A 76 8.69 4.04 6.39
C LYS A 76 8.79 3.06 7.57
N ASP A 77 7.76 3.00 8.42
CA ASP A 77 7.71 2.19 9.64
C ASP A 77 6.25 2.00 10.10
N LYS A 78 6.08 1.13 11.10
CA LYS A 78 4.77 0.80 11.66
C LYS A 78 4.08 2.00 12.30
N ASP A 79 4.85 2.89 12.95
CA ASP A 79 4.30 4.07 13.62
C ASP A 79 3.58 4.98 12.63
N LYS A 80 4.17 5.24 11.46
CA LYS A 80 3.52 6.03 10.39
C LYS A 80 2.32 5.35 9.76
N PHE A 81 2.38 4.04 9.64
CA PHE A 81 1.24 3.25 9.18
C PHE A 81 0.07 3.29 10.17
N ASP A 82 0.33 3.15 11.46
CA ASP A 82 -0.70 3.23 12.50
C ASP A 82 -1.26 4.66 12.62
N GLU A 83 -0.41 5.69 12.52
CA GLU A 83 -0.83 7.10 12.44
C GLU A 83 -1.81 7.31 11.29
N TYR A 84 -1.47 6.83 10.08
CA TYR A 84 -2.34 6.93 8.91
C TYR A 84 -3.67 6.19 9.08
N LEU A 85 -3.64 4.99 9.65
CA LEU A 85 -4.84 4.19 9.83
C LEU A 85 -5.73 4.67 10.97
N SER A 86 -5.21 5.40 11.95
CA SER A 86 -5.95 5.83 13.14
C SER A 86 -7.22 6.65 12.82
N ASP A 87 -7.19 7.42 11.72
CA ASP A 87 -8.33 8.20 11.24
C ASP A 87 -9.40 7.34 10.51
N ILE A 88 -9.06 6.11 10.14
CA ILE A 88 -9.85 5.25 9.24
C ILE A 88 -10.37 4.01 9.98
N ILE A 89 -9.53 3.40 10.81
CA ILE A 89 -9.80 2.15 11.53
C ILE A 89 -9.39 2.34 12.99
N PRO A 90 -10.28 2.06 13.95
CA PRO A 90 -10.01 2.28 15.38
C PRO A 90 -9.07 1.25 16.02
N GLU A 91 -8.67 0.22 15.29
CA GLU A 91 -7.87 -0.91 15.79
C GLU A 91 -6.49 -0.93 15.13
N GLU A 92 -5.46 -1.15 15.94
CA GLU A 92 -4.13 -1.45 15.43
C GLU A 92 -4.13 -2.72 14.57
N LYS A 93 -3.36 -2.69 13.49
CA LYS A 93 -3.20 -3.83 12.58
C LYS A 93 -1.79 -4.38 12.66
N SER A 94 -1.71 -5.71 12.65
CA SER A 94 -0.45 -6.46 12.74
C SER A 94 0.22 -6.71 11.38
N SER A 95 -0.44 -6.35 10.28
CA SER A 95 0.06 -6.51 8.91
C SER A 95 -0.62 -5.47 8.00
N PHE A 96 -0.34 -5.54 6.70
CA PHE A 96 -0.88 -4.60 5.71
C PHE A 96 -2.40 -4.62 5.65
N VAL A 97 -2.98 -3.57 5.09
CA VAL A 97 -4.43 -3.38 5.03
C VAL A 97 -4.83 -2.94 3.64
N PHE A 98 -5.74 -3.69 3.03
CA PHE A 98 -6.40 -3.25 1.80
C PHE A 98 -7.66 -2.45 2.12
N LEU A 99 -7.58 -1.13 1.96
CA LEU A 99 -8.69 -0.21 2.15
C LEU A 99 -9.56 -0.14 0.89
N GLN A 100 -10.86 -0.37 1.08
CA GLN A 100 -11.85 -0.34 0.01
C GLN A 100 -12.82 0.81 0.22
N TYR A 101 -12.99 1.62 -0.82
CA TYR A 101 -13.90 2.74 -0.88
C TYR A 101 -14.98 2.49 -1.93
N ASN A 102 -16.02 3.31 -1.93
CA ASN A 102 -17.09 3.24 -2.94
C ASN A 102 -16.60 3.49 -4.37
N GLN A 103 -15.49 4.25 -4.51
CA GLN A 103 -14.86 4.52 -5.80
C GLN A 103 -13.63 3.60 -5.94
N PRO A 104 -13.66 2.60 -6.84
CA PRO A 104 -12.61 1.57 -6.88
C PRO A 104 -11.21 2.10 -7.15
N ASP A 105 -11.09 3.19 -7.90
CA ASP A 105 -9.82 3.89 -8.19
C ASP A 105 -9.18 4.53 -6.95
N LYS A 106 -9.93 4.68 -5.85
CA LYS A 106 -9.43 5.14 -4.55
C LYS A 106 -8.97 4.01 -3.64
N ASN A 107 -9.29 2.76 -3.96
CA ASN A 107 -8.83 1.62 -3.18
C ASN A 107 -7.30 1.60 -3.13
N GLU A 108 -6.77 1.30 -1.96
CA GLU A 108 -5.33 1.30 -1.74
C GLU A 108 -4.92 0.18 -0.79
N LEU A 109 -3.77 -0.43 -1.12
CA LEU A 109 -3.08 -1.32 -0.22
C LEU A 109 -2.10 -0.49 0.62
N VAL A 110 -2.33 -0.47 1.92
CA VAL A 110 -1.52 0.28 2.88
C VAL A 110 -0.52 -0.67 3.52
N CYS A 111 0.75 -0.33 3.40
CA CYS A 111 1.89 -1.11 3.85
C CYS A 111 2.80 -0.26 4.75
N TYR A 112 3.67 -0.93 5.49
CA TYR A 112 4.84 -0.32 6.13
C TYR A 112 6.07 -1.13 5.82
N TYR A 113 7.22 -0.47 5.77
CA TYR A 113 8.50 -1.16 5.65
C TYR A 113 8.84 -1.87 6.96
N SER A 114 9.22 -3.14 6.85
CA SER A 114 9.67 -4.00 7.93
C SER A 114 10.97 -4.70 7.51
N ASP A 115 11.37 -5.77 8.19
CA ASP A 115 12.40 -6.65 7.62
C ASP A 115 11.96 -7.20 6.26
N GLU A 116 12.92 -7.45 5.36
CA GLU A 116 12.69 -7.84 3.96
C GLU A 116 11.83 -9.10 3.84
N ASN A 117 12.04 -10.10 4.71
CA ASN A 117 11.30 -11.36 4.66
C ASN A 117 9.83 -11.16 5.00
N SER A 118 9.53 -10.48 6.11
CA SER A 118 8.15 -10.17 6.49
C SER A 118 7.47 -9.27 5.47
N TYR A 119 8.22 -8.30 4.91
CA TYR A 119 7.71 -7.35 3.93
C TYR A 119 7.27 -8.07 2.65
N ALA A 120 8.14 -8.91 2.07
CA ALA A 120 7.83 -9.70 0.87
C ALA A 120 6.65 -10.65 1.10
N ARG A 121 6.62 -11.33 2.25
CA ARG A 121 5.54 -12.23 2.66
C ARG A 121 4.18 -11.50 2.74
N TYR A 122 4.15 -10.31 3.34
CA TYR A 122 2.93 -9.50 3.42
C TYR A 122 2.52 -8.90 2.07
N LEU A 123 3.48 -8.52 1.21
CA LEU A 123 3.16 -8.11 -0.16
C LEU A 123 2.49 -9.24 -0.94
N ALA A 124 2.98 -10.48 -0.82
CA ALA A 124 2.36 -11.62 -1.48
C ALA A 124 0.92 -11.85 -0.96
N HIS A 125 0.75 -11.89 0.36
CA HIS A 125 -0.55 -12.14 0.97
C HIS A 125 -1.59 -11.06 0.61
N HIS A 126 -1.25 -9.79 0.85
CA HIS A 126 -2.19 -8.68 0.71
C HIS A 126 -2.28 -8.14 -0.71
N GLY A 127 -1.21 -8.30 -1.50
CA GLY A 127 -1.23 -8.07 -2.95
C GLY A 127 -2.23 -8.99 -3.64
N PHE A 128 -2.28 -10.27 -3.26
CA PHE A 128 -3.32 -11.18 -3.74
C PHE A 128 -4.73 -10.71 -3.37
N MET A 129 -4.92 -10.24 -2.13
CA MET A 129 -6.23 -9.74 -1.68
C MET A 129 -6.70 -8.53 -2.49
N GLN A 130 -5.79 -7.60 -2.81
CA GLN A 130 -6.06 -6.46 -3.68
C GLN A 130 -6.36 -6.91 -5.11
N PHE A 131 -5.54 -7.80 -5.67
CA PHE A 131 -5.75 -8.38 -7.00
C PHE A 131 -7.15 -9.01 -7.13
N LEU A 132 -7.46 -9.97 -6.26
CA LEU A 132 -8.72 -10.73 -6.34
C LEU A 132 -9.94 -9.82 -6.22
N LYS A 133 -9.92 -8.88 -5.27
CA LYS A 133 -11.04 -7.96 -5.03
C LYS A 133 -11.21 -6.89 -6.09
N THR A 134 -10.19 -6.66 -6.92
CA THR A 134 -10.27 -5.76 -8.07
C THR A 134 -11.09 -6.38 -9.19
N PHE A 135 -10.98 -7.69 -9.41
CA PHE A 135 -11.72 -8.40 -10.47
C PHE A 135 -13.02 -9.05 -9.99
N VAL A 136 -13.08 -9.47 -8.73
CA VAL A 136 -14.23 -10.18 -8.17
C VAL A 136 -14.82 -9.36 -7.01
N PRO A 137 -15.95 -8.66 -7.23
CA PRO A 137 -16.67 -8.02 -6.15
C PRO A 137 -17.17 -9.06 -5.14
N ASN A 138 -16.85 -8.88 -3.85
CA ASN A 138 -17.25 -9.78 -2.75
C ASN A 138 -16.87 -11.26 -2.96
N PRO A 139 -15.57 -11.60 -3.12
CA PRO A 139 -15.17 -12.97 -3.33
C PRO A 139 -15.47 -13.84 -2.09
N PRO A 140 -15.70 -15.16 -2.22
CA PRO A 140 -15.92 -16.03 -1.07
C PRO A 140 -14.75 -15.99 -0.06
N LEU A 141 -15.07 -16.03 1.24
CA LEU A 141 -14.05 -15.90 2.29
C LEU A 141 -12.94 -16.97 2.20
N TRP A 142 -13.30 -18.20 1.86
CA TRP A 142 -12.35 -19.30 1.74
C TRP A 142 -11.37 -19.07 0.59
N MET A 143 -11.81 -18.43 -0.50
CA MET A 143 -10.98 -18.10 -1.65
C MET A 143 -10.02 -16.96 -1.29
N GLN A 144 -10.53 -15.92 -0.64
CA GLN A 144 -9.72 -14.82 -0.12
C GLN A 144 -8.59 -15.33 0.77
N LYS A 145 -8.94 -16.02 1.86
CA LYS A 145 -7.95 -16.44 2.87
C LYS A 145 -7.09 -17.62 2.41
N GLY A 146 -7.69 -18.61 1.75
CA GLY A 146 -7.00 -19.81 1.34
C GLY A 146 -5.89 -19.53 0.34
N PHE A 147 -6.18 -18.77 -0.71
CA PHE A 147 -5.17 -18.40 -1.70
C PHE A 147 -4.17 -17.38 -1.17
N ALA A 148 -4.58 -16.43 -0.32
CA ALA A 148 -3.62 -15.50 0.29
C ALA A 148 -2.55 -16.24 1.10
N ILE A 149 -2.94 -17.22 1.92
CA ILE A 149 -2.01 -18.07 2.67
C ILE A 149 -1.16 -18.93 1.73
N TYR A 150 -1.75 -19.49 0.67
CA TYR A 150 -1.01 -20.30 -0.30
C TYR A 150 0.09 -19.49 -1.00
N PHE A 151 -0.21 -18.27 -1.45
CA PHE A 151 0.73 -17.40 -2.14
C PHE A 151 1.74 -16.73 -1.21
N GLU A 152 1.42 -16.56 0.07
CA GLU A 152 2.34 -16.04 1.09
C GLU A 152 3.62 -16.88 1.25
N GLU A 153 3.59 -18.15 0.87
CA GLU A 153 4.75 -19.07 0.88
C GLU A 153 5.57 -19.02 -0.43
N SER A 154 5.19 -18.17 -1.39
CA SER A 154 5.99 -17.90 -2.58
C SER A 154 7.01 -16.79 -2.34
N TYR A 155 8.09 -16.78 -3.12
CA TYR A 155 9.13 -15.76 -3.04
C TYR A 155 9.42 -15.18 -4.43
N TYR A 156 9.68 -13.88 -4.47
CA TYR A 156 10.14 -13.21 -5.68
C TYR A 156 11.62 -13.51 -5.93
N SER A 157 11.97 -13.82 -7.18
CA SER A 157 13.36 -13.96 -7.63
C SER A 157 13.54 -13.08 -8.88
N PRO A 158 14.34 -12.01 -8.80
CA PRO A 158 14.69 -11.17 -9.94
C PRO A 158 15.40 -11.94 -11.07
#